data_AF-A0A371I575-F1
#
_entry.id   AF-A0A371I575-F1
#
_cell.length_a   1.000
_cell.length_b   1.000
_cell.length_c   1.000
_cell.angle_alpha   90.00
_cell.angle_beta   90.00
_cell.angle_gamma   90.00
#
_symmetry.space_group_name_H-M   'P 1'
#
loop_
_entity.id
_entity.type
_entity.pdbx_description
1 polymer ?
#
loop_
_entity_poly.entity_id
_entity_poly.type
_entity_poly.pdbx_seq_one_letter_code
_entity_poly.pdbx_strand_id
1 'polypeptide(L)'
;MSLAFTLEKYVDEVMCDVVPMEATHILLSKSWQFDRKVTHDGDSNRFYFVHLGEKVVLKHLSPREIYEDQINMRIKREEKRKEKEKAKKAKEKKKREKKKEKSKTNIEKKKEVRGKL
;
A
#
# COMPACT_ATOMS: atom_id res chain seq x y z
N MET A 1 2.62 10.02 -15.62
CA MET A 1 2.30 10.08 -14.17
C MET A 1 3.61 10.10 -13.39
N SER A 2 3.67 10.64 -12.17
CA SER A 2 4.88 10.50 -11.34
C SER A 2 4.76 9.29 -10.39
N LEU A 3 5.89 8.62 -10.16
CA LEU A 3 6.02 7.44 -9.32
C LEU A 3 7.18 7.66 -8.35
N ALA A 4 6.85 7.97 -7.09
CA ALA A 4 7.82 7.98 -6.01
C ALA A 4 8.15 6.54 -5.57
N PHE A 5 9.44 6.23 -5.38
CA PHE A 5 9.88 4.90 -4.90
C PHE A 5 11.09 5.01 -3.96
N THR A 6 11.39 3.90 -3.27
CA THR A 6 12.52 3.81 -2.34
C THR A 6 13.25 2.48 -2.55
N LEU A 7 14.58 2.52 -2.68
CA LEU A 7 15.48 1.36 -2.78
C LEU A 7 16.48 1.41 -1.62
N GLU A 8 16.24 0.62 -0.59
CA GLU A 8 17.01 0.64 0.68
C GLU A 8 16.99 2.03 1.35
N LYS A 9 18.03 2.85 1.14
CA LYS A 9 18.12 4.25 1.62
C LYS A 9 17.80 5.28 0.53
N TYR A 10 17.82 4.85 -0.72
CA TYR A 10 17.69 5.73 -1.88
C TYR A 10 16.22 6.07 -2.15
N VAL A 11 15.89 7.35 -2.37
CA VAL A 11 14.52 7.82 -2.66
C VAL A 11 14.50 8.55 -4.01
N ASP A 12 13.47 8.30 -4.82
CA ASP A 12 13.31 8.87 -6.17
C ASP A 12 11.87 9.27 -6.45
N GLU A 13 11.68 10.13 -7.44
CA GLU A 13 10.40 10.32 -8.12
C GLU A 13 10.65 10.36 -9.64
N VAL A 14 10.05 9.42 -10.37
CA VAL A 14 10.21 9.29 -11.83
C VAL A 14 8.91 9.53 -12.57
N MET A 15 8.98 10.19 -13.72
CA MET A 15 7.85 10.29 -14.64
C MET A 15 7.76 9.01 -15.50
N CYS A 16 6.61 8.34 -15.44
CA CYS A 16 6.34 7.12 -16.20
C CYS A 16 4.84 6.97 -16.53
N ASP A 17 4.54 6.10 -17.50
CA ASP A 17 3.17 5.71 -17.83
C ASP A 17 2.82 4.40 -17.12
N VAL A 18 1.78 4.43 -16.30
CA VAL A 18 1.42 3.35 -15.38
C VAL A 18 0.24 2.56 -15.95
N VAL A 19 0.52 1.36 -16.47
CA VAL A 19 -0.51 0.40 -16.89
C VAL A 19 -0.98 -0.41 -15.68
N PRO A 20 -2.29 -0.53 -15.41
CA PRO A 20 -2.82 -1.30 -14.28
C PRO A 20 -2.65 -2.81 -14.50
N MET A 21 -1.55 -3.36 -14.00
CA MET A 21 -1.17 -4.78 -14.06
C MET A 21 -0.77 -5.28 -12.67
N GLU A 22 -0.90 -6.58 -12.35
CA GLU A 22 -0.37 -7.17 -11.10
C GLU A 22 1.17 -7.33 -11.14
N ALA A 23 1.89 -6.28 -11.51
CA ALA A 23 3.34 -6.20 -11.52
C ALA A 23 3.86 -5.38 -10.34
N THR A 24 4.75 -5.96 -9.52
CA THR A 24 5.39 -5.32 -8.37
C THR A 24 6.81 -4.85 -8.65
N HIS A 25 7.22 -4.78 -9.92
CA HIS A 25 8.60 -4.57 -10.34
C HIS A 25 8.71 -3.30 -11.21
N ILE A 26 9.62 -2.40 -10.85
CA ILE A 26 9.93 -1.19 -11.62
C ILE A 26 11.09 -1.54 -12.57
N LEU A 27 10.85 -1.44 -13.88
CA LEU A 27 11.91 -1.57 -14.89
C LEU A 27 12.53 -0.19 -15.15
N LEU A 28 13.68 0.06 -14.54
CA LEU A 28 14.45 1.29 -14.76
C LEU A 28 15.11 1.25 -16.14
N SER A 29 14.64 2.12 -17.05
CA SER A 29 15.10 2.15 -18.43
C SER A 29 16.54 2.67 -18.56
N LYS A 30 17.16 2.44 -19.73
CA LYS A 30 18.52 2.94 -20.02
C LYS A 30 18.61 4.47 -19.93
N SER A 31 17.52 5.19 -20.19
CA SER A 31 17.45 6.66 -20.03
C SER A 31 17.72 7.07 -18.58
N TRP A 32 17.01 6.47 -17.61
CA TRP A 32 17.21 6.73 -16.18
C TRP A 32 18.66 6.47 -15.74
N GLN A 33 19.32 5.47 -16.34
CA GLN A 33 20.75 5.18 -16.09
C GLN A 33 21.67 6.28 -16.64
N PHE A 34 21.38 6.81 -17.83
CA PHE A 34 22.13 7.94 -18.41
C PHE A 34 21.89 9.25 -17.64
N ASP A 35 20.64 9.59 -17.33
CA ASP A 35 20.24 10.82 -16.64
C ASP A 35 20.99 11.01 -15.31
N ARG A 36 21.29 9.89 -14.64
CA ARG A 36 21.94 9.82 -13.31
C ARG A 36 23.41 9.40 -13.36
N LYS A 37 23.97 9.26 -14.57
CA LYS A 37 25.37 8.86 -14.83
C LYS A 37 25.76 7.58 -14.07
N VAL A 38 24.89 6.57 -14.16
CA VAL A 38 25.05 5.29 -13.45
C VAL A 38 26.19 4.47 -14.06
N THR A 39 27.17 4.12 -13.24
CA THR A 39 28.21 3.13 -13.58
C THR A 39 27.69 1.73 -13.29
N HIS A 40 27.65 0.86 -14.29
CA HIS A 40 27.40 -0.58 -14.10
C HIS A 40 28.73 -1.33 -13.96
N ASP A 41 28.85 -2.12 -12.90
CA ASP A 41 29.83 -3.19 -12.76
C ASP A 41 29.17 -4.51 -13.20
N GLY A 42 29.62 -5.02 -14.34
CA GLY A 42 29.07 -6.23 -14.94
C GLY A 42 29.50 -7.54 -14.28
N ASP A 43 30.56 -7.54 -13.45
CA ASP A 43 31.02 -8.74 -12.73
C ASP A 43 30.12 -9.01 -11.52
N SER A 44 30.03 -8.04 -10.60
CA SER A 44 29.19 -8.17 -9.41
C SER A 44 27.72 -7.82 -9.63
N ASN A 45 27.36 -7.44 -10.87
CA ASN A 45 26.07 -6.90 -11.30
C ASN A 45 25.53 -5.81 -10.35
N ARG A 46 26.32 -4.75 -10.18
CA ARG A 46 26.00 -3.60 -9.31
C ARG A 46 25.98 -2.30 -10.09
N PHE A 47 25.08 -1.41 -9.71
CA PHE A 47 24.91 -0.10 -10.31
C PHE A 47 25.26 0.97 -9.27
N TYR A 48 26.13 1.90 -9.63
CA TYR A 48 26.64 2.94 -8.75
C TYR A 48 26.32 4.33 -9.32
N PHE A 49 25.81 5.24 -8.49
CA PHE A 49 25.64 6.64 -8.85
C PHE A 49 25.75 7.55 -7.62
N VAL A 50 25.76 8.86 -7.83
CA VAL A 50 25.70 9.85 -6.75
C VAL A 50 24.33 10.50 -6.75
N HIS A 51 23.71 10.61 -5.58
CA HIS A 51 22.45 11.34 -5.39
C HIS A 51 22.51 12.14 -4.09
N LEU A 52 22.15 13.42 -4.15
CA LEU A 52 22.24 14.38 -3.02
C LEU A 52 23.62 14.40 -2.32
N GLY A 53 24.68 14.05 -3.05
CA GLY A 53 26.06 13.96 -2.54
C GLY A 53 26.48 12.56 -2.03
N GLU A 54 25.53 11.66 -1.77
CA GLU A 54 25.83 10.29 -1.31
C GLU A 54 26.02 9.32 -2.47
N LYS A 55 26.92 8.34 -2.30
CA LYS A 55 27.13 7.25 -3.26
C LYS A 55 26.10 6.14 -3.04
N VAL A 56 25.13 6.04 -3.95
CA VAL A 56 24.12 4.98 -3.98
C VAL A 56 24.71 3.73 -4.65
N VAL A 57 24.35 2.55 -4.12
CA VAL A 57 24.65 1.25 -4.72
C VAL A 57 23.35 0.47 -4.86
N LEU A 58 22.98 0.12 -6.09
CA LEU A 58 21.89 -0.81 -6.35
C LEU A 58 22.49 -2.17 -6.74
N LYS A 59 22.16 -3.20 -5.96
CA LYS A 59 22.40 -4.62 -6.26
C LYS A 59 21.07 -5.27 -6.64
N HIS A 60 21.10 -6.35 -7.41
CA HIS A 60 19.95 -7.25 -7.43
C HIS A 60 19.78 -7.91 -6.05
N LEU A 61 18.54 -8.10 -5.62
CA LEU A 61 18.22 -8.99 -4.50
C LEU A 61 18.52 -10.43 -4.91
N SER A 62 19.03 -11.23 -3.98
CA SER A 62 19.19 -12.67 -4.18
C SER A 62 17.82 -13.35 -4.35
N PRO A 63 17.74 -14.52 -5.02
CA PRO A 63 16.50 -15.28 -5.13
C PRO A 63 15.85 -15.61 -3.77
N ARG A 64 16.67 -15.70 -2.71
CA ARG A 64 16.22 -15.90 -1.33
C ARG A 64 15.55 -14.65 -0.76
N GLU A 65 16.19 -13.48 -0.82
CA GLU A 65 15.60 -12.20 -0.40
C GLU A 65 14.26 -11.97 -1.13
N ILE A 66 14.21 -12.22 -2.44
CA ILE A 66 12.98 -12.11 -3.26
C ILE A 66 11.87 -13.07 -2.78
N TYR A 67 12.21 -14.31 -2.44
CA TYR A 67 11.24 -15.31 -1.96
C TYR A 67 10.68 -14.97 -0.58
N GLU A 68 11.55 -14.53 0.35
CA GLU A 68 11.16 -14.09 1.69
C GLU A 68 10.23 -12.85 1.59
N ASP A 69 10.54 -11.89 0.72
CA ASP A 69 9.66 -10.73 0.46
C ASP A 69 8.32 -11.11 -0.18
N GLN A 70 8.28 -12.07 -1.11
CA GLN A 70 7.01 -12.55 -1.69
C GLN A 70 6.11 -13.19 -0.63
N ILE A 71 6.67 -13.93 0.32
CA ILE A 71 5.93 -14.48 1.47
C ILE A 71 5.40 -13.35 2.35
N ASN A 72 6.27 -12.40 2.74
CA ASN A 72 5.90 -11.25 3.57
C ASN A 72 4.78 -10.41 2.91
N MET A 73 4.84 -10.19 1.61
CA MET A 73 3.78 -9.52 0.86
C MET A 73 2.46 -10.29 0.86
N ARG A 74 2.47 -11.63 0.74
CA ARG A 74 1.24 -12.46 0.81
C ARG A 74 0.60 -12.38 2.19
N ILE A 75 1.39 -12.55 3.26
CA ILE A 75 0.91 -12.43 4.65
C ILE A 75 0.29 -11.06 4.90
N LYS A 76 1.01 -9.98 4.55
CA LYS A 76 0.56 -8.58 4.73
C LYS A 76 -0.69 -8.24 3.91
N ARG A 77 -0.91 -8.89 2.75
CA ARG A 77 -2.16 -8.80 1.97
C ARG A 77 -3.32 -9.50 2.69
N GLU A 78 -3.09 -10.68 3.30
CA GLU A 78 -4.10 -11.39 4.07
C GLU A 78 -4.49 -10.68 5.37
N GLU A 79 -3.53 -10.15 6.11
CA GLU A 79 -3.78 -9.38 7.34
C GLU A 79 -4.67 -8.17 7.04
N LYS A 80 -4.33 -7.39 6.01
CA LYS A 80 -5.16 -6.27 5.52
C LYS A 80 -6.54 -6.72 5.03
N ARG A 81 -6.72 -7.94 4.52
CA ARG A 81 -8.04 -8.51 4.20
C ARG A 81 -8.83 -8.81 5.49
N LYS A 82 -8.23 -9.55 6.43
CA LYS A 82 -8.81 -9.94 7.72
C LYS A 82 -9.19 -8.71 8.57
N GLU A 83 -8.36 -7.67 8.58
CA GLU A 83 -8.61 -6.39 9.22
C GLU A 83 -9.80 -5.65 8.58
N LYS A 84 -9.81 -5.48 7.25
CA LYS A 84 -10.91 -4.84 6.52
C LYS A 84 -12.24 -5.57 6.74
N GLU A 85 -12.22 -6.89 6.87
CA GLU A 85 -13.40 -7.69 7.17
C GLU A 85 -13.91 -7.49 8.61
N LYS A 86 -13.02 -7.53 9.61
CA LYS A 86 -13.34 -7.17 11.01
C LYS A 86 -13.94 -5.77 11.09
N ALA A 87 -13.36 -4.80 10.38
CA ALA A 87 -13.86 -3.43 10.31
C ALA A 87 -15.25 -3.31 9.66
N LYS A 88 -15.53 -4.09 8.59
CA LYS A 88 -16.88 -4.18 7.99
C LYS A 88 -17.89 -4.74 9.00
N LYS A 89 -17.60 -5.89 9.63
CA LYS A 89 -18.46 -6.54 10.63
C LYS A 89 -18.76 -5.62 11.83
N ALA A 90 -17.75 -4.91 12.33
CA ALA A 90 -17.92 -3.93 13.41
C ALA A 90 -18.79 -2.72 13.02
N LYS A 91 -18.59 -2.16 11.81
CA LYS A 91 -19.43 -1.07 11.28
C LYS A 91 -20.89 -1.51 11.11
N GLU A 92 -21.13 -2.74 10.67
CA GLU A 92 -22.49 -3.26 10.51
C GLU A 92 -23.19 -3.49 11.85
N LYS A 93 -22.50 -4.08 12.85
CA LYS A 93 -23.04 -4.28 14.21
C LYS A 93 -23.50 -2.94 14.82
N LYS A 94 -22.64 -1.91 14.79
CA LYS A 94 -22.98 -0.55 15.25
C LYS A 94 -24.16 0.07 14.48
N LYS A 95 -24.32 -0.24 13.18
CA LYS A 95 -25.46 0.21 12.35
C LYS A 95 -26.76 -0.50 12.74
N ARG A 96 -26.71 -1.80 13.07
CA ARG A 96 -27.86 -2.57 13.58
C ARG A 96 -28.29 -2.08 14.97
N GLU A 97 -27.34 -1.79 15.86
CA GLU A 97 -27.59 -1.27 17.22
C GLU A 97 -28.28 0.09 17.19
N LYS A 98 -27.71 1.08 16.49
CA LYS A 98 -28.34 2.41 16.32
C LYS A 98 -29.74 2.35 15.65
N LYS A 99 -30.03 1.32 14.84
CA LYS A 99 -31.37 1.12 14.26
C LYS A 99 -32.37 0.58 15.29
N LYS A 100 -31.96 -0.38 16.15
CA LYS A 100 -32.80 -0.88 17.26
C LYS A 100 -33.13 0.23 18.27
N GLU A 101 -32.13 1.03 18.62
CA GLU A 101 -32.25 2.14 19.56
C GLU A 101 -33.26 3.19 19.09
N LYS A 102 -33.11 3.70 17.84
CA LYS A 102 -34.09 4.61 17.23
C LYS A 102 -35.51 4.04 17.15
N SER A 103 -35.65 2.72 16.90
CA SER A 103 -36.96 2.07 16.95
C SER A 103 -37.59 2.09 18.33
N LYS A 104 -36.82 1.88 19.41
CA LYS A 104 -37.35 1.98 20.80
C LYS A 104 -37.87 3.39 21.09
N THR A 105 -37.04 4.42 20.89
CA THR A 105 -37.40 5.82 21.17
C THR A 105 -38.65 6.27 20.39
N ASN A 106 -38.81 5.81 19.15
CA ASN A 106 -40.00 6.12 18.34
C ASN A 106 -41.27 5.41 18.85
N ILE A 107 -41.17 4.19 19.39
CA ILE A 107 -42.31 3.48 20.01
C ILE A 107 -42.71 4.18 21.31
N GLU A 108 -41.74 4.62 22.10
CA GLU A 108 -41.92 5.30 23.39
C GLU A 108 -42.67 6.63 23.21
N LYS A 109 -42.17 7.51 22.33
CA LYS A 109 -42.84 8.77 21.97
C LYS A 109 -44.25 8.55 21.40
N LYS A 110 -44.47 7.48 20.62
CA LYS A 110 -45.79 7.15 20.05
C LYS A 110 -46.78 6.60 21.09
N LYS A 111 -46.32 6.13 22.25
CA LYS A 111 -47.20 5.83 23.41
C LYS A 111 -47.58 7.12 24.15
N GLU A 112 -46.61 7.98 24.45
CA GLU A 112 -46.85 9.20 25.23
C GLU A 112 -47.85 10.16 24.56
N VAL A 113 -47.77 10.31 23.22
CA VAL A 113 -48.74 11.10 22.42
C VAL A 113 -50.16 10.51 22.47
N ARG A 114 -50.31 9.21 22.74
CA ARG A 114 -51.60 8.49 22.72
C ARG A 114 -52.27 8.38 24.10
N GLY A 115 -51.63 8.86 25.16
CA GLY A 115 -52.19 8.97 26.51
C GLY A 115 -52.55 10.40 26.92
N LYS A 116 -52.74 11.30 25.93
CA LYS A 116 -53.09 12.72 26.09
C LYS A 116 -54.36 13.10 25.30
N LEU A 117 -55.14 12.09 24.91
CA LEU A 117 -56.57 12.14 24.59
C LEU A 117 -57.29 11.17 25.55
#